data_AF-A0A378A085-F1
#
_entry.id   AF-A0A378A085-F1
#
_cell.length_a   1.000
_cell.length_b   1.000
_cell.length_c   1.000
_cell.angle_alpha   90.00
_cell.angle_beta   90.00
_cell.angle_gamma   90.00
#
_symmetry.space_group_name_H-M   'P 1'
#
loop_
_entity.id
_entity.type
_entity.pdbx_description
1 polymer ?
#
loop_
_entity_poly.entity_id
_entity_poly.type
_entity_poly.pdbx_seq_one_letter_code
_entity_poly.pdbx_strand_id
1 'polypeptide(L)'
;MFKPELLSPAGTLKNMRYAFAYGADAVYAGQPRYSLRVRNNEFNHENLQLGINEAHALGKKFYVVVNIAPHNAKLKTFIRDLKPVVEMGPDALIMSDPGLIMLVREHFPEMPIHLSVQANAVNWATVKFWQQMG
;
A
#
# COMPACT_ATOMS: atom_id res chain seq x y z
N MET A 1 17.32 -15.92 13.77
CA MET A 1 18.05 -15.03 12.83
C MET A 1 17.00 -14.20 12.10
N PHE A 2 17.15 -12.88 12.04
CA PHE A 2 16.23 -12.02 11.27
C PHE A 2 16.44 -12.28 9.78
N LYS A 3 15.37 -12.68 9.07
CA LYS A 3 15.40 -12.79 7.61
C LYS A 3 14.73 -11.53 7.04
N PRO A 4 15.47 -10.68 6.28
CA PRO A 4 14.88 -9.53 5.61
C PRO A 4 13.75 -9.95 4.64
N GLU A 5 12.75 -9.09 4.47
CA GLU A 5 11.72 -9.24 3.45
C GLU A 5 12.17 -8.55 2.16
N LEU A 6 12.22 -9.30 1.04
CA LEU A 6 12.48 -8.71 -0.28
C LEU A 6 11.19 -8.17 -0.89
N LEU A 7 10.98 -6.86 -0.78
CA LEU A 7 9.85 -6.13 -1.36
C LEU A 7 10.19 -5.55 -2.74
N SER A 8 9.41 -5.91 -3.77
CA SER A 8 9.62 -5.43 -5.15
C SER A 8 8.43 -4.63 -5.71
N PRO A 9 8.65 -3.61 -6.57
CA PRO A 9 7.56 -2.96 -7.29
C PRO A 9 6.94 -3.93 -8.30
N ALA A 10 5.60 -4.03 -8.32
CA ALA A 10 4.89 -4.80 -9.34
C ALA A 10 4.71 -3.97 -10.62
N GLY A 11 3.96 -2.86 -10.57
CA GLY A 11 3.61 -2.04 -11.75
C GLY A 11 2.62 -2.71 -12.72
N THR A 12 2.83 -4.00 -13.05
CA THR A 12 1.92 -4.86 -13.83
C THR A 12 1.83 -6.26 -13.20
N LEU A 13 0.80 -7.03 -13.54
CA LEU A 13 0.68 -8.44 -13.11
C LEU A 13 1.82 -9.31 -13.66
N LYS A 14 2.30 -9.04 -14.87
CA LYS A 14 3.44 -9.74 -15.46
C LYS A 14 4.70 -9.56 -14.62
N ASN A 15 5.01 -8.32 -14.27
CA ASN A 15 6.17 -8.00 -13.45
C ASN A 15 6.04 -8.53 -12.02
N MET A 16 4.84 -8.51 -11.45
CA MET A 16 4.53 -9.14 -10.17
C MET A 16 4.93 -10.63 -10.17
N ARG A 17 4.46 -11.39 -11.17
CA ARG A 17 4.78 -12.82 -11.31
C ARG A 17 6.27 -13.06 -11.48
N TYR A 18 6.97 -12.21 -12.24
CA TYR A 18 8.43 -12.28 -12.32
C TYR A 18 9.09 -12.01 -10.97
N ALA A 19 8.70 -10.96 -10.25
CA ALA A 19 9.25 -10.65 -8.94
C ALA A 19 9.16 -11.87 -7.99
N PHE A 20 8.00 -12.53 -7.96
CA PHE A 20 7.83 -13.76 -7.16
C PHE A 20 8.68 -14.93 -7.68
N ALA A 21 8.73 -15.16 -9.00
CA ALA A 21 9.55 -16.22 -9.59
C ALA A 21 11.06 -16.04 -9.31
N TYR A 22 11.53 -14.79 -9.19
CA TYR A 22 12.91 -14.45 -8.86
C TYR A 22 13.15 -14.23 -7.35
N GLY A 23 12.21 -14.61 -6.50
CA GLY A 23 12.43 -14.75 -5.06
C GLY A 23 11.96 -13.58 -4.19
N ALA A 24 11.19 -12.62 -4.73
CA ALA A 24 10.55 -11.60 -3.88
C ALA A 24 9.63 -12.26 -2.83
N ASP A 25 9.64 -11.72 -1.62
CA ASP A 25 8.76 -12.15 -0.53
C ASP A 25 7.45 -11.37 -0.54
N ALA A 26 7.50 -10.13 -1.04
CA ALA A 26 6.37 -9.24 -1.14
C ALA A 26 6.47 -8.36 -2.39
N VAL A 27 5.33 -7.84 -2.84
CA VAL A 27 5.26 -6.84 -3.90
C VAL A 27 4.39 -5.67 -3.48
N TYR A 28 4.55 -4.53 -4.15
CA TYR A 28 3.60 -3.42 -4.03
C TYR A 28 3.09 -2.90 -5.37
N ALA A 29 1.82 -2.49 -5.38
CA ALA A 29 1.19 -1.82 -6.51
C ALA A 29 0.39 -0.61 -6.05
N GLY A 30 0.25 0.40 -6.90
CA GLY A 30 -0.54 1.59 -6.57
C GLY A 30 -2.04 1.32 -6.60
N GLN A 31 -2.77 1.93 -5.68
CA GLN A 31 -4.21 2.07 -5.84
C GLN A 31 -4.49 3.07 -6.98
N PRO A 32 -5.44 2.78 -7.90
CA PRO A 32 -5.98 3.77 -8.82
C PRO A 32 -6.37 5.06 -8.09
N ARG A 33 -6.16 6.23 -8.70
CA ARG A 33 -6.55 7.56 -8.18
C ARG A 33 -5.83 8.03 -6.90
N TYR A 34 -5.22 7.13 -6.12
CA TYR A 34 -4.65 7.40 -4.79
C TYR A 34 -3.16 7.04 -4.65
N SER A 35 -2.51 6.64 -5.74
CA SER A 35 -1.04 6.53 -5.82
C SER A 35 -0.44 7.62 -6.71
N LEU A 36 0.73 8.14 -6.33
CA LEU A 36 1.46 9.13 -7.13
C LEU A 36 2.00 8.59 -8.47
N ARG A 37 2.15 7.26 -8.61
CA ARG A 37 2.67 6.61 -9.82
C ARG A 37 1.60 5.90 -10.66
N VAL A 38 0.35 6.36 -10.58
CA VAL A 38 -0.81 5.78 -11.30
C VAL A 38 -0.57 5.61 -12.80
N ARG A 39 0.19 6.48 -13.46
CA ARG A 39 0.43 6.40 -14.92
C ARG A 39 1.26 5.18 -15.36
N ASN A 40 2.08 4.64 -14.46
CA ASN A 40 2.95 3.48 -14.76
C ASN A 40 2.41 2.20 -14.10
N ASN A 41 1.10 2.16 -13.85
CA ASN A 41 0.46 1.16 -13.03
C ASN A 41 -0.79 0.62 -13.74
N GLU A 42 -0.76 -0.65 -14.12
CA GLU A 42 -1.89 -1.35 -14.76
C GLU A 42 -2.89 -1.92 -13.75
N PHE A 43 -2.64 -1.75 -12.45
CA PHE A 43 -3.49 -2.28 -11.39
C PHE A 43 -4.75 -1.43 -11.20
N ASN A 44 -5.82 -1.78 -11.93
CA ASN A 44 -7.21 -1.42 -11.59
C ASN A 44 -7.74 -2.34 -10.46
N HIS A 45 -9.02 -2.19 -10.08
CA HIS A 45 -9.61 -3.01 -9.00
C HIS A 45 -9.56 -4.52 -9.29
N GLU A 46 -9.84 -4.92 -10.53
CA GLU A 46 -9.82 -6.33 -10.94
C GLU A 46 -8.40 -6.91 -10.85
N ASN A 47 -7.42 -6.19 -11.38
CA ASN A 47 -6.02 -6.59 -11.34
C ASN A 47 -5.45 -6.56 -9.91
N LEU A 48 -5.91 -5.65 -9.04
CA LEU A 48 -5.54 -5.67 -7.62
C LEU A 48 -6.06 -6.93 -6.94
N GLN A 49 -7.34 -7.24 -7.08
CA GLN A 49 -7.93 -8.44 -6.49
C GLN A 49 -7.22 -9.71 -6.99
N LEU A 50 -6.97 -9.80 -8.30
CA LEU A 50 -6.24 -10.93 -8.89
C LEU A 50 -4.80 -11.01 -8.34
N GLY A 51 -4.09 -9.89 -8.28
CA GLY A 51 -2.73 -9.83 -7.78
C GLY A 51 -2.59 -10.23 -6.31
N ILE A 52 -3.51 -9.77 -5.46
CA ILE A 52 -3.57 -10.13 -4.04
C ILE A 52 -3.80 -11.64 -3.90
N ASN A 53 -4.79 -12.19 -4.62
CA ASN A 53 -5.11 -13.61 -4.58
C ASN A 53 -3.93 -14.49 -5.05
N GLU A 54 -3.26 -14.09 -6.14
CA GLU A 54 -2.07 -14.80 -6.65
C GLU A 54 -0.91 -14.75 -5.65
N ALA A 55 -0.66 -13.60 -5.00
CA ALA A 55 0.36 -13.48 -3.98
C ALA A 55 0.08 -14.42 -2.81
N HIS A 56 -1.14 -14.39 -2.28
CA HIS A 56 -1.55 -15.23 -1.14
C HIS A 56 -1.50 -16.72 -1.46
N ALA A 57 -1.91 -17.13 -2.67
CA ALA A 57 -1.81 -18.51 -3.13
C ALA A 57 -0.35 -19.04 -3.15
N LEU A 58 0.62 -18.14 -3.32
CA LEU A 58 2.06 -18.44 -3.27
C LEU A 58 2.66 -18.28 -1.86
N GLY A 59 1.86 -17.95 -0.85
CA GLY A 59 2.35 -17.60 0.49
C GLY A 59 3.20 -16.32 0.52
N LYS A 60 2.96 -15.41 -0.43
CA LYS A 60 3.63 -14.12 -0.59
C LYS A 60 2.70 -12.99 -0.20
N LYS A 61 3.26 -11.80 0.04
CA LYS A 61 2.50 -10.62 0.46
C LYS A 61 2.27 -9.62 -0.66
N PHE A 62 1.17 -8.88 -0.57
CA PHE A 62 0.81 -7.82 -1.49
C PHE A 62 0.46 -6.54 -0.73
N TYR A 63 1.21 -5.47 -0.99
CA TYR A 63 0.97 -4.16 -0.39
C TYR A 63 0.36 -3.19 -1.40
N VAL A 64 -0.59 -2.38 -0.96
CA VAL A 64 -1.25 -1.38 -1.82
C VAL A 64 -0.80 0.02 -1.46
N VAL A 65 -0.30 0.77 -2.43
CA VAL A 65 0.20 2.14 -2.22
C VAL A 65 -0.93 3.15 -2.33
N VAL A 66 -1.10 3.95 -1.27
CA VAL A 66 -2.11 5.00 -1.07
C VAL A 66 -1.40 6.26 -0.52
N ASN A 67 -0.52 6.85 -1.33
CA ASN A 67 0.48 7.84 -0.88
C ASN A 67 0.39 9.21 -1.56
N ILE A 68 -0.81 9.61 -1.97
CA ILE A 68 -1.04 10.98 -2.45
C ILE A 68 -1.03 11.99 -1.29
N ALA A 69 -0.78 13.26 -1.61
CA ALA A 69 -1.02 14.41 -0.74
C ALA A 69 -2.24 15.18 -1.27
N PRO A 70 -3.48 14.83 -0.85
CA PRO A 70 -4.69 15.38 -1.44
C PRO A 70 -5.11 16.72 -0.83
N HIS A 71 -5.85 17.51 -1.62
CA HIS A 71 -6.73 18.55 -1.08
C HIS A 71 -8.09 18.00 -0.64
N ASN A 72 -8.83 18.79 0.15
CA ASN A 72 -10.09 18.43 0.81
C ASN A 72 -11.15 17.80 -0.12
N ALA A 73 -11.19 18.17 -1.40
CA ALA A 73 -12.12 17.59 -2.36
C ALA A 73 -11.99 16.06 -2.47
N LYS A 74 -10.76 15.52 -2.32
CA LYS A 74 -10.52 14.08 -2.40
C LYS A 74 -10.98 13.34 -1.12
N LEU A 75 -10.98 14.01 0.03
CA LEU A 75 -11.39 13.41 1.31
C LEU A 75 -12.86 12.94 1.27
N LYS A 76 -13.72 13.66 0.55
CA LYS A 76 -15.16 13.36 0.40
C LYS A 76 -15.45 11.96 -0.13
N THR A 77 -14.53 11.37 -0.90
CA THR A 77 -14.71 10.03 -1.49
C THR A 77 -13.71 9.02 -0.99
N PHE A 78 -12.73 9.42 -0.18
CA PHE A 78 -11.56 8.59 0.13
C PHE A 78 -11.93 7.27 0.79
N ILE A 79 -12.64 7.28 1.92
CA ILE A 79 -13.03 6.06 2.64
C ILE A 79 -13.90 5.15 1.77
N ARG A 80 -14.86 5.73 1.03
CA ARG A 80 -15.72 4.97 0.12
C ARG A 80 -14.90 4.28 -0.98
N ASP A 81 -13.96 5.00 -1.57
CA ASP A 81 -13.14 4.49 -2.67
C ASP A 81 -12.06 3.50 -2.17
N LEU A 82 -11.65 3.60 -0.90
CA LEU A 82 -10.68 2.70 -0.26
C LEU A 82 -11.31 1.42 0.29
N LYS A 83 -12.56 1.49 0.78
CA LYS A 83 -13.28 0.34 1.34
C LYS A 83 -13.18 -0.95 0.49
N PRO A 84 -13.50 -0.95 -0.81
CA PRO A 84 -13.38 -2.17 -1.61
C PRO A 84 -11.95 -2.70 -1.69
N VAL A 85 -10.94 -1.83 -1.63
CA VAL A 85 -9.52 -2.23 -1.65
C VAL A 85 -9.13 -2.88 -0.33
N VAL A 86 -9.63 -2.39 0.80
CA VAL A 86 -9.42 -3.04 2.11
C VAL A 86 -10.12 -4.40 2.15
N GLU A 87 -11.33 -4.51 1.60
CA GLU A 87 -12.08 -5.77 1.52
C GLU A 87 -11.41 -6.83 0.63
N MET A 88 -10.56 -6.44 -0.32
CA MET A 88 -9.71 -7.37 -1.09
C MET A 88 -8.65 -8.05 -0.23
N GLY A 89 -8.35 -7.52 0.97
CA GLY A 89 -7.43 -8.09 1.94
C GLY A 89 -5.93 -7.92 1.61
N PRO A 90 -5.42 -6.74 1.20
CA PRO A 90 -3.98 -6.55 1.07
C PRO A 90 -3.29 -6.68 2.44
N ASP A 91 -2.03 -7.10 2.45
CA ASP A 91 -1.28 -7.31 3.69
C ASP A 91 -0.93 -6.01 4.42
N ALA A 92 -0.87 -4.88 3.69
CA ALA A 92 -0.71 -3.54 4.25
C ALA A 92 -1.03 -2.45 3.21
N LEU A 93 -1.36 -1.25 3.69
CA LEU A 93 -1.36 -0.03 2.89
C LEU A 93 -0.03 0.73 3.07
N ILE A 94 0.52 1.26 1.98
CA ILE A 94 1.71 2.13 2.01
C ILE A 94 1.25 3.59 1.87
N MET A 95 1.33 4.38 2.96
CA MET A 95 0.70 5.71 3.07
C MET A 95 1.68 6.79 3.52
N SER A 96 1.41 8.05 3.17
CA SER A 96 2.28 9.20 3.52
C SER A 96 1.58 10.36 4.20
N ASP A 97 0.29 10.58 3.93
CA ASP A 97 -0.44 11.73 4.46
C ASP A 97 -1.00 11.43 5.87
N PRO A 98 -0.65 12.23 6.91
CA PRO A 98 -1.11 11.98 8.28
C PRO A 98 -2.64 11.99 8.42
N GLY A 99 -3.34 12.87 7.69
CA GLY A 99 -4.78 12.99 7.75
C GLY A 99 -5.47 11.77 7.15
N LEU A 100 -4.99 11.27 6.01
CA LEU A 100 -5.48 10.02 5.43
C LEU A 100 -5.17 8.82 6.33
N ILE A 101 -3.97 8.75 6.93
CA ILE A 101 -3.60 7.67 7.86
C ILE A 101 -4.56 7.64 9.05
N MET A 102 -4.82 8.81 9.66
CA MET A 102 -5.81 8.94 10.74
C MET A 102 -7.18 8.41 10.30
N LEU A 103 -7.69 8.85 9.15
CA LEU A 103 -8.98 8.38 8.62
C LEU A 103 -9.01 6.87 8.37
N VAL A 104 -7.93 6.27 7.85
CA VAL A 104 -7.86 4.82 7.66
C VAL A 104 -7.92 4.09 8.98
N ARG A 105 -7.19 4.54 10.00
CA ARG A 105 -7.20 3.89 11.33
C ARG A 105 -8.56 3.98 12.01
N GLU A 106 -9.28 5.09 11.83
CA GLU A 106 -10.64 5.26 12.36
C GLU A 106 -11.66 4.29 11.72
N HIS A 107 -11.51 4.01 10.43
CA HIS A 107 -12.50 3.23 9.66
C HIS A 107 -12.11 1.76 9.45
N PHE A 108 -10.81 1.46 9.48
CA PHE A 108 -10.21 0.15 9.19
C PHE A 108 -9.07 -0.15 10.20
N PRO A 109 -9.37 -0.26 11.50
CA PRO A 109 -8.35 -0.35 12.56
C PRO A 109 -7.42 -1.57 12.43
N GLU A 110 -7.89 -2.64 11.79
CA GLU A 110 -7.12 -3.87 11.57
C GLU A 110 -6.21 -3.81 10.34
N MET A 111 -6.31 -2.77 9.49
CA MET A 111 -5.52 -2.65 8.27
C MET A 111 -4.11 -2.14 8.59
N PRO A 112 -3.04 -2.93 8.37
CA PRO A 112 -1.68 -2.48 8.64
C PRO A 112 -1.30 -1.32 7.74
N ILE A 113 -0.58 -0.34 8.30
CA ILE A 113 -0.08 0.82 7.56
C ILE A 113 1.44 0.82 7.61
N HIS A 114 2.07 0.80 6.44
CA HIS A 114 3.49 1.03 6.27
C HIS A 114 3.73 2.48 5.85
N LEU A 115 4.61 3.16 6.57
CA LEU A 115 4.95 4.54 6.24
C LEU A 115 5.72 4.60 4.91
N SER A 116 5.19 5.38 3.98
CA SER A 116 5.76 5.59 2.66
C SER A 116 6.97 6.53 2.74
N VAL A 117 7.96 6.32 1.86
CA VAL A 117 9.15 7.21 1.76
C VAL A 117 8.77 8.67 1.52
N GLN A 118 7.60 8.93 0.90
CA GLN A 118 7.02 10.26 0.73
C GLN A 118 6.74 11.02 2.05
N ALA A 119 6.64 10.33 3.19
CA ALA A 119 6.53 10.99 4.49
C ALA A 119 7.82 11.72 4.92
N ASN A 120 8.95 11.50 4.22
CA ASN A 120 10.23 12.20 4.43
C ASN A 120 10.73 12.18 5.88
N ALA A 121 10.63 11.03 6.56
CA ALA A 121 11.15 10.85 7.91
C ALA A 121 12.69 10.76 7.93
N VAL A 122 13.35 11.91 7.91
CA VAL A 122 14.82 12.04 7.80
C VAL A 122 15.55 12.26 9.13
N ASN A 123 14.82 12.35 10.25
CA ASN A 123 15.40 12.55 11.57
C ASN A 123 14.71 11.66 12.63
N TRP A 124 15.42 11.40 13.73
CA TRP A 124 14.93 10.52 14.81
C TRP A 124 13.62 11.02 15.43
N ALA A 125 13.41 12.34 15.51
CA ALA A 125 12.22 12.93 16.11
C ALA A 125 10.97 12.65 15.26
N THR A 126 11.10 12.69 13.93
CA THR A 126 10.03 12.37 12.99
C THR A 126 9.71 10.87 13.02
N VAL A 127 10.73 10.02 13.11
CA VAL A 127 10.52 8.57 13.30
C VAL A 127 9.76 8.30 14.61
N LYS A 128 10.16 8.96 15.71
CA LYS A 128 9.47 8.86 17.00
C LYS A 128 8.03 9.35 16.94
N PHE A 129 7.76 10.46 16.23
CA PHE A 129 6.40 10.94 16.00
C PHE A 129 5.54 9.89 15.31
N TRP A 130 6.01 9.32 14.20
CA TRP A 130 5.25 8.30 13.48
C TRP A 130 5.05 7.04 14.31
N GLN A 131 6.06 6.59 15.07
CA GLN A 131 5.94 5.47 16.00
C GLN A 131 4.81 5.68 17.02
N GLN A 132 4.62 6.91 17.51
CA GLN A 132 3.55 7.22 18.46
C GLN A 132 2.16 7.21 17.82
N MET A 133 2.07 7.45 16.51
CA MET A 133 0.82 7.37 15.74
C MET A 133 0.46 5.92 15.37
N GLY A 134 1.35 4.97 15.68
CA GLY A 134 1.22 3.53 15.47
C GLY A 134 1.68 3.09 14.10
#